data_AF-A0A534S179-F1
#
_entry.id   AF-A0A534S179-F1
#
_cell.length_a   1.000
_cell.length_b   1.000
_cell.length_c   1.000
_cell.angle_alpha   90.00
_cell.angle_beta   90.00
_cell.angle_gamma   90.00
#
_symmetry.space_group_name_H-M   'P 1'
#
loop_
_entity.id
_entity.type
_entity.pdbx_description
1 polymer ?
#
loop_
_entity_poly.entity_id
_entity_poly.type
_entity_poly.pdbx_seq_one_letter_code
_entity_poly.pdbx_strand_id
1 'polypeptide(L)' 'MATSWNEPGELNQYLKAHVTRLLVNYRHWTGKSLVPPNLPSAEQARELYYSPFVVLSHDTAPDPLLNYANQAGLDL' A
#
# COMPACT_ATOMS: atom_id res chain seq x y z
N MET A 1 -16.80 15.17 10.61
CA MET A 1 -15.38 15.55 10.55
C MET A 1 -14.76 14.72 9.44
N ALA A 2 -14.35 15.34 8.33
CA ALA A 2 -13.66 14.62 7.27
C ALA A 2 -12.32 14.14 7.82
N THR A 3 -12.11 12.82 7.90
CA THR A 3 -10.81 12.22 8.16
C THR A 3 -9.86 12.76 7.10
N SER A 4 -8.86 13.54 7.50
CA SER A 4 -7.83 13.99 6.56
C SER A 4 -7.17 12.75 5.96
N TRP A 5 -7.37 12.53 4.66
CA TRP A 5 -6.70 11.45 3.93
C TRP A 5 -5.19 11.67 4.06
N ASN A 6 -4.51 10.75 4.72
CA ASN A 6 -3.06 10.78 4.86
C ASN A 6 -2.44 10.13 3.62
N GLU A 7 -2.35 10.89 2.54
CA GLU A 7 -1.71 10.44 1.31
C GLU A 7 -0.32 9.86 1.61
N PRO A 8 0.03 8.67 1.06
CA PRO A 8 1.35 8.09 1.30
C PRO A 8 2.47 9.03 0.81
N GLY A 9 3.41 9.33 1.69
CA GLY A 9 4.54 10.21 1.36
C GLY A 9 5.62 10.15 2.43
N GLU A 10 6.69 10.94 2.26
CA GLU A 10 7.84 10.90 3.18
C GLU A 10 7.45 11.17 4.64
N LEU A 11 6.52 12.11 4.87
CA LEU A 11 6.05 12.50 6.20
C LEU A 11 5.40 11.34 6.99
N ASN A 12 4.82 10.35 6.31
CA ASN A 12 4.20 9.18 6.93
C ASN A 12 4.88 7.86 6.53
N GLN A 13 6.10 7.95 5.98
CA GLN A 13 6.89 6.80 5.51
C GLN A 13 6.13 5.94 4.50
N TYR A 14 5.36 6.56 3.60
CA TYR A 14 4.52 5.88 2.61
C TYR A 14 3.59 4.83 3.25
N LEU A 15 3.09 5.11 4.46
CA LEU A 15 2.27 4.19 5.26
C LEU A 15 2.95 2.82 5.50
N LYS A 16 4.27 2.79 5.72
CA LYS A 16 5.11 1.58 5.88
C LYS A 16 4.47 0.42 6.65
N ALA A 17 3.83 0.68 7.79
CA ALA A 17 3.23 -0.38 8.62
C ALA A 17 2.04 -1.05 7.91
N HIS A 18 1.25 -0.27 7.17
CA HIS A 18 0.16 -0.77 6.34
C HIS A 18 0.70 -1.55 5.15
N VAL A 19 1.65 -0.96 4.41
CA VAL A 19 2.27 -1.59 3.23
C VAL A 19 2.95 -2.91 3.60
N THR A 20 3.66 -2.99 4.72
CA THR A 20 4.27 -4.23 5.19
C THR A 20 3.24 -5.36 5.33
N ARG A 21 2.04 -5.06 5.87
CA ARG A 21 0.96 -6.06 6.00
C ARG A 21 0.42 -6.48 4.63
N LEU A 22 0.24 -5.53 3.70
CA LEU A 22 -0.19 -5.85 2.33
C LEU A 22 0.80 -6.78 1.64
N LEU A 23 2.09 -6.47 1.69
CA LEU A 23 3.14 -7.25 1.03
C LEU A 23 3.26 -8.66 1.62
N VAL A 24 3.22 -8.79 2.96
CA VAL A 24 3.27 -10.09 3.64
C VAL A 24 2.05 -10.94 3.29
N ASN A 25 0.85 -10.37 3.35
CA ASN A 25 -0.38 -11.12 3.05
C ASN A 25 -0.45 -11.51 1.57
N TYR A 26 -0.13 -10.58 0.67
CA TYR A 26 -0.10 -10.87 -0.77
C TYR A 26 0.88 -12.01 -1.08
N ARG A 27 2.10 -11.98 -0.51
CA ARG A 27 3.06 -13.07 -0.69
C ARG A 27 2.60 -14.37 -0.08
N HIS A 28 1.99 -14.34 1.11
CA HIS A 28 1.47 -15.54 1.77
C HIS A 28 0.42 -16.25 0.91
N TRP A 29 -0.53 -15.50 0.34
CA TRP A 29 -1.64 -16.09 -0.43
C TRP A 29 -1.32 -16.37 -1.90
N THR A 30 -0.42 -15.61 -2.52
CA THR A 30 -0.13 -15.73 -3.96
C THR A 30 1.22 -16.37 -4.27
N GLY A 31 2.12 -16.45 -3.29
CA GLY A 31 3.52 -16.84 -3.47
C GLY A 31 4.38 -15.79 -4.20
N LYS A 32 3.79 -14.67 -4.66
CA LYS A 32 4.47 -13.63 -5.45
C LYS A 32 4.84 -12.44 -4.57
N SER A 33 5.90 -11.74 -4.92
CA SER A 33 6.27 -10.46 -4.28
C SER A 33 5.92 -9.31 -5.23
N LEU A 34 5.24 -8.27 -4.75
CA LEU A 34 4.93 -7.06 -5.53
C LEU A 34 6.15 -6.15 -5.70
N VAL A 35 7.05 -6.17 -4.72
CA VAL A 35 8.32 -5.42 -4.70
C VAL A 35 9.45 -6.36 -4.25
N PRO A 36 10.73 -6.02 -4.49
CA PRO A 36 11.85 -6.86 -4.06
C PRO A 36 11.86 -7.09 -2.53
N PRO A 37 11.77 -8.35 -2.06
CA PRO A 37 11.58 -8.66 -0.64
C PRO A 37 12.83 -8.44 0.23
N ASN A 38 13.98 -8.21 -0.39
CA ASN A 38 15.28 -7.97 0.25
C ASN A 38 15.51 -6.49 0.59
N LEU A 39 14.64 -5.57 0.14
CA LEU A 39 14.73 -4.16 0.50
C LEU A 39 14.31 -3.93 1.96
N PRO A 40 14.84 -2.90 2.64
CA PRO A 40 14.29 -2.43 3.91
C PRO A 40 12.80 -2.08 3.79
N SER A 41 12.02 -2.29 4.84
CA SER A 41 10.56 -2.08 4.81
C SER A 41 10.15 -0.65 4.42
N ALA A 42 10.94 0.36 4.79
CA ALA A 42 10.71 1.74 4.38
C ALA A 42 10.90 1.95 2.86
N GLU A 43 11.91 1.30 2.28
CA GLU A 43 12.14 1.32 0.83
C GLU A 43 11.06 0.53 0.11
N GLN A 44 10.65 -0.65 0.61
CA GLN A 44 9.53 -1.40 0.05
C GLN A 44 8.23 -0.58 0.00
N ALA A 45 7.97 0.23 1.02
CA ALA A 45 6.78 1.09 1.05
C ALA A 45 6.82 2.16 -0.04
N ARG A 46 7.97 2.80 -0.24
CA ARG A 46 8.21 3.77 -1.31
C ARG A 46 8.12 3.11 -2.69
N GLU A 47 8.75 1.95 -2.88
CA GLU A 47 8.73 1.20 -4.14
C GLU A 47 7.31 0.75 -4.52
N LEU A 48 6.51 0.29 -3.56
CA LEU A 48 5.11 -0.06 -3.82
C LEU A 48 4.30 1.18 -4.22
N TYR A 49 4.54 2.32 -3.57
CA TYR A 49 3.84 3.56 -3.87
C TYR A 49 4.04 4.02 -5.31
N TYR A 50 5.27 3.93 -5.82
CA TYR A 50 5.64 4.32 -7.19
C TYR A 50 5.58 3.18 -8.22
N SER A 51 5.06 2.01 -7.84
CA SER A 51 4.98 0.87 -8.77
C SER A 51 4.08 1.17 -9.97
N PRO A 52 4.41 0.70 -11.18
CA PRO A 52 3.73 1.06 -12.44
C PRO A 52 2.39 0.32 -12.65
N PHE A 53 1.80 -0.19 -11.58
CA PHE A 53 0.52 -0.91 -11.60
C PHE A 53 -0.30 -0.49 -10.38
N VAL A 54 -1.62 -0.58 -10.50
CA VAL A 54 -2.54 -0.16 -9.45
C VAL A 54 -2.50 -1.13 -8.28
N VAL A 55 -2.38 -0.59 -7.06
CA VAL A 55 -2.53 -1.31 -5.80
C VAL A 55 -3.53 -0.57 -4.94
N LEU A 56 -4.64 -1.24 -4.64
CA LEU A 56 -5.68 -0.76 -3.74
C LEU A 56 -5.83 -1.75 -2.58
N SER A 57 -6.17 -1.24 -1.39
CA SER A 57 -6.73 -2.09 -0.34
C SER A 57 -7.94 -1.43 0.31
N HIS A 58 -8.78 -2.25 0.92
CA HIS A 58 -10.01 -1.82 1.58
C HIS A 58 -10.17 -2.49 2.94
N ASP A 59 -11.14 -2.04 3.73
CA ASP A 59 -11.52 -2.68 4.99
C ASP A 59 -12.44 -3.90 4.75
N THR A 60 -12.87 -4.57 5.80
CA THR A 60 -13.74 -5.77 5.67
C THR A 60 -15.22 -5.45 5.87
N ALA A 61 -15.63 -4.19 5.71
CA ALA A 61 -17.03 -3.79 5.86
C ALA A 61 -17.88 -4.30 4.67
N PRO A 62 -19.21 -4.50 4.85
CA PRO A 62 -20.10 -4.87 3.75
C PRO A 62 -20.12 -3.88 2.58
N ASP A 63 -19.88 -2.60 2.87
CA ASP A 63 -19.63 -1.54 1.90
C ASP A 63 -18.18 -1.06 2.08
N PRO A 64 -17.21 -1.67 1.37
CA PRO A 64 -15.80 -1.54 1.69
C PRO A 64 -15.26 -0.17 1.29
N LEU A 65 -14.58 0.48 2.24
CA LEU A 65 -13.89 1.74 1.97
C LEU A 65 -12.42 1.49 1.66
N LEU A 66 -11.93 2.16 0.61
CA LEU A 66 -10.50 2.15 0.29
C LEU A 66 -9.72 2.76 1.45
N ASN A 67 -8.72 2.02 1.92
CA ASN A 67 -7.85 2.41 3.01
C ASN A 67 -6.37 2.52 2.58
N TYR A 68 -6.08 2.25 1.31
CA TYR A 68 -4.80 2.49 0.66
C TYR A 68 -4.99 2.58 -0.86
N ALA A 69 -4.27 3.49 -1.48
CA ALA A 69 -4.02 3.51 -2.91
C ALA A 69 -2.55 3.90 -3.13
N ASN A 70 -1.88 3.26 -4.08
CA ASN A 70 -0.59 3.73 -4.58
C ASN A 70 -0.80 4.85 -5.62
N GLN A 71 0.28 5.49 -6.08
CA GLN A 71 0.17 6.63 -7.00
C GLN A 71 -0.62 6.29 -8.27
N ALA A 72 -0.34 5.13 -8.89
CA ALA A 72 -1.06 4.69 -10.07
C ALA A 72 -2.58 4.53 -9.84
N GLY A 73 -3.02 4.22 -8.62
CA GLY A 73 -4.43 4.15 -8.26
C GLY A 73 -5.06 5.52 -7.92
N LEU A 74 -4.25 6.48 -7.46
CA LEU A 74 -4.70 7.86 -7.19
C LEU A 74 -4.87 8.68 -8.47
N ASP A 75 -4.17 8.31 -9.55
CA ASP A 75 -4.22 8.98 -10.85
C ASP A 75 -5.40 8.56 -11.75
N LEU A 76 -6.34 7.73 -11.24
CA LEU A 76 -7.54 7.23 -11.95
C LEU A 76 -8.80 8.02 -11.58
#